data_AF-A0A920TXL6-F1
#
_entry.id   AF-A0A920TXL6-F1
#
_cell.length_a   1.000
_cell.length_b   1.000
_cell.length_c   1.000
_cell.angle_alpha   90.00
_cell.angle_beta   90.00
_cell.angle_gamma   90.00
#
_symmetry.space_group_name_H-M   'P 1'
#
loop_
_entity.id
_entity.type
_entity.pdbx_description
1 polymer ?
#
loop_
_entity_poly.entity_id
_entity_poly.type
_entity_poly.pdbx_seq_one_letter_code
_entity_poly.pdbx_strand_id
1 'polypeptide(L)'
;MYPHQIAFNCLPHIDKFLENGYTKEEMKMINETRKILGDDSVQVCPTTVRVPVFYSHSEALNIETEGPITGSAVKKTSEGSIGNQCC
;
A
#
# COMPACT_ATOMS: atom_id res chain seq x y z
N MET A 1 16.41 9.78 -12.52
CA MET A 1 16.23 9.49 -13.96
C MET A 1 15.58 8.12 -14.07
N TYR A 2 14.46 7.99 -14.79
CA TYR A 2 13.80 6.69 -14.96
C TYR A 2 14.55 5.86 -16.02
N PRO A 3 14.75 4.55 -15.81
CA PRO A 3 15.46 3.70 -16.77
C PRO A 3 14.66 3.49 -18.06
N HIS A 4 13.34 3.69 -18.00
CA HIS A 4 12.42 3.50 -19.12
C HIS A 4 11.43 4.66 -19.21
N GLN A 5 10.83 4.84 -20.39
CA GLN A 5 9.76 5.81 -20.59
C GLN A 5 8.59 5.52 -19.65
N ILE A 6 8.11 6.57 -18.99
CA ILE A 6 6.99 6.52 -18.04
C ILE A 6 5.66 6.92 -18.67
N ALA A 7 5.68 7.77 -19.69
CA ALA A 7 4.45 8.18 -20.38
C ALA A 7 3.77 6.96 -21.02
N PHE A 8 2.52 6.71 -20.61
CA PHE A 8 1.70 5.56 -21.02
C PHE A 8 2.30 4.18 -20.66
N ASN A 9 3.13 4.11 -19.61
CA ASN A 9 3.75 2.86 -19.17
C ASN A 9 3.71 2.74 -17.64
N CYS A 10 3.64 1.50 -17.13
CA CYS A 10 3.70 1.21 -15.70
C CYS A 10 5.04 0.54 -15.37
N LEU A 11 5.76 1.05 -14.37
CA LEU A 11 7.07 0.52 -13.98
C LEU A 11 6.96 -0.21 -12.63
N PRO A 12 7.09 -1.55 -12.59
CA PRO A 12 7.01 -2.34 -11.36
C PRO A 12 8.35 -2.33 -10.57
N HIS A 13 9.05 -1.21 -10.59
CA HIS A 13 10.34 -1.04 -9.93
C HIS A 13 10.43 0.40 -9.41
N ILE A 14 10.29 0.53 -8.10
CA ILE A 14 10.41 1.82 -7.40
C ILE A 14 11.58 1.74 -6.42
N ASP A 15 12.53 2.66 -6.55
CA ASP A 15 13.81 2.67 -5.82
C ASP A 15 14.70 1.47 -6.22
N LYS A 16 15.50 0.90 -5.31
CA LYS A 16 16.44 -0.20 -5.58
C LYS A 16 15.86 -1.54 -5.12
N PHE A 17 16.18 -2.61 -5.85
CA PHE A 17 16.01 -3.98 -5.36
C PHE A 17 16.95 -4.29 -4.20
N LEU A 18 16.46 -5.10 -3.29
CA LEU A 18 17.18 -5.65 -2.14
C LEU A 18 17.45 -7.15 -2.37
N GLU A 19 18.32 -7.74 -1.56
CA GLU A 19 18.73 -9.15 -1.70
C GLU A 19 17.56 -10.14 -1.55
N ASN A 20 16.49 -9.73 -0.86
CA ASN A 20 15.28 -10.53 -0.67
C ASN A 20 14.32 -10.48 -1.88
N GLY A 21 14.69 -9.79 -2.97
CA GLY A 21 13.87 -9.67 -4.18
C GLY A 21 12.80 -8.57 -4.13
N TYR A 22 12.61 -7.91 -2.98
CA TYR A 22 11.71 -6.76 -2.85
C TYR A 22 12.43 -5.47 -3.24
N THR A 23 11.65 -4.48 -3.65
CA THR A 23 12.11 -3.10 -3.76
C THR A 23 12.18 -2.42 -2.39
N LYS A 24 13.00 -1.39 -2.27
CA LYS A 24 13.10 -0.61 -1.05
C LYS A 24 11.79 0.10 -0.67
N GLU A 25 10.98 0.50 -1.65
CA GLU A 25 9.65 1.09 -1.38
C GLU A 25 8.69 0.05 -0.79
N GLU A 26 8.71 -1.20 -1.29
CA GLU A 26 7.91 -2.29 -0.73
C GLU A 26 8.33 -2.64 0.71
N MET A 27 9.64 -2.74 0.96
CA MET A 27 10.13 -3.00 2.33
C MET A 27 9.82 -1.84 3.29
N LYS A 28 9.81 -0.60 2.78
CA LYS A 28 9.42 0.56 3.57
C LYS A 28 7.95 0.46 4.01
N MET A 29 7.04 0.09 3.11
CA MET A 29 5.64 -0.16 3.45
C MET A 29 5.51 -1.18 4.60
N ILE A 30 6.20 -2.33 4.51
CA ILE A 30 6.16 -3.36 5.57
C ILE A 30 6.66 -2.80 6.92
N ASN A 31 7.83 -2.15 6.91
CA ASN A 31 8.47 -1.69 8.14
C ASN A 31 7.72 -0.51 8.78
N GLU A 32 7.22 0.42 7.98
CA GLU A 32 6.46 1.57 8.46
C GLU A 32 5.10 1.15 9.02
N THR A 33 4.40 0.22 8.37
CA THR A 33 3.13 -0.32 8.90
C THR A 33 3.32 -0.95 10.28
N ARG A 34 4.33 -1.82 10.45
CA ARG A 34 4.64 -2.43 11.75
C ARG A 34 5.00 -1.39 12.81
N LYS A 35 5.83 -0.42 12.45
CA LYS A 35 6.25 0.65 13.35
C LYS A 35 5.09 1.56 13.78
N ILE A 36 4.18 1.89 12.86
CA ILE A 36 3.02 2.76 13.13
C ILE A 36 2.01 2.03 14.03
N LEU A 37 1.76 0.75 13.77
CA LEU A 37 0.82 -0.06 14.55
C LEU A 37 1.42 -0.58 15.85
N GLY A 38 2.75 -0.56 15.99
CA GLY A 38 3.46 -1.12 17.14
C GLY A 38 3.34 -2.64 17.24
N ASP A 39 3.10 -3.32 16.11
CA ASP A 39 2.84 -4.75 16.04
C ASP A 39 3.60 -5.40 14.88
N ASP A 40 4.58 -6.23 15.23
CA ASP A 40 5.43 -6.96 14.28
C ASP A 40 4.73 -8.20 13.68
N SER A 41 3.63 -8.65 14.27
CA SER A 41 2.86 -9.79 13.79
C SER A 41 2.07 -9.46 12.51
N VAL A 42 1.86 -8.17 12.23
CA VAL A 42 1.16 -7.72 11.02
C VAL A 42 1.93 -8.16 9.78
N GLN A 43 1.24 -8.94 8.95
CA GLN A 43 1.76 -9.43 7.67
C GLN A 43 1.27 -8.53 6.53
N VAL A 44 2.22 -7.93 5.82
CA VAL A 44 1.95 -7.07 4.67
C VAL A 44 2.75 -7.60 3.49
N CYS A 45 2.09 -7.79 2.35
CA CYS A 45 2.73 -8.16 1.09
C CYS A 45 2.46 -7.08 0.03
N PRO A 46 3.20 -5.96 0.06
CA PRO A 46 2.99 -4.85 -0.86
C PRO A 46 3.71 -5.12 -2.19
N THR A 47 3.08 -4.70 -3.29
CA THR A 47 3.71 -4.57 -4.60
C THR A 47 3.60 -3.12 -5.04
N THR A 48 4.71 -2.48 -5.39
CA THR A 48 4.71 -1.05 -5.75
C THR A 48 4.97 -0.86 -7.25
N VAL A 49 4.09 -0.10 -7.90
CA VAL A 49 4.17 0.17 -9.34
C VAL A 49 4.06 1.67 -9.57
N ARG A 50 5.00 2.24 -10.35
CA ARG A 50 4.92 3.64 -10.75
C ARG A 50 3.99 3.77 -11.96
N VAL A 51 2.92 4.54 -11.77
CA VAL A 51 1.92 4.86 -12.78
C VAL A 51 2.04 6.36 -13.15
N PRO A 52 1.87 6.76 -14.42
CA PRO A 52 2.02 8.14 -14.87
C PRO A 52 0.80 8.99 -14.50
N VAL A 53 0.64 9.26 -13.20
CA VAL A 53 -0.33 10.22 -12.67
C VAL A 53 0.40 11.45 -12.14
N PHE A 54 -0.18 12.64 -12.31
CA PHE A 54 0.46 13.90 -11.91
C PHE A 54 0.54 14.04 -10.38
N TYR A 55 -0.52 13.64 -9.69
CA TYR A 55 -0.67 13.80 -8.24
C TYR A 55 -1.45 12.61 -7.67
N SER A 56 -1.28 12.38 -6.37
CA SER A 56 -1.88 11.28 -5.60
C SER A 56 -1.21 9.93 -5.80
N HIS A 57 -1.38 9.08 -4.79
CA HIS A 57 -1.16 7.64 -4.87
C HIS A 57 -2.51 6.92 -4.86
N SER A 58 -2.50 5.67 -5.30
CA SER A 58 -3.65 4.79 -5.25
C SER A 58 -3.18 3.42 -4.81
N GLU A 59 -3.92 2.83 -3.88
CA GLU A 59 -3.60 1.54 -3.30
C GLU A 59 -4.85 0.68 -3.38
N ALA A 60 -4.68 -0.53 -3.91
CA ALA A 60 -5.70 -1.56 -3.88
C ALA A 60 -5.30 -2.56 -2.81
N LEU A 61 -6.13 -2.69 -1.77
CA LEU A 61 -5.82 -3.50 -0.59
C LEU A 61 -6.77 -4.70 -0.53
N ASN A 62 -6.20 -5.85 -0.21
CA ASN A 62 -6.95 -7.02 0.24
C ASN A 62 -6.63 -7.23 1.71
N ILE A 63 -7.65 -7.23 2.56
CA ILE A 63 -7.49 -7.25 4.02
C ILE A 63 -8.19 -8.48 4.56
N GLU A 64 -7.45 -9.29 5.32
CA GLU A 64 -7.99 -10.38 6.10
C GLU A 64 -8.26 -9.90 7.53
N THR A 65 -9.42 -10.24 8.07
CA THR A 65 -9.85 -9.85 9.43
C THR A 65 -9.95 -11.08 10.31
N GLU A 66 -9.72 -10.93 11.63
CA GLU A 66 -9.77 -12.03 12.61
C GLU A 66 -11.10 -12.81 12.61
N GLY A 67 -12.19 -12.13 12.24
CA GLY A 67 -13.51 -12.72 12.10
C GLY A 67 -14.30 -12.11 10.94
N PRO A 68 -15.45 -12.68 10.60
CA PRO A 68 -16.28 -12.15 9.52
C PRO A 68 -16.80 -10.76 9.84
N ILE A 69 -16.64 -9.84 8.89
CA ILE A 69 -17.16 -8.47 8.97
C ILE A 69 -18.02 -8.16 7.75
N THR A 70 -19.10 -7.41 7.93
CA THR A 70 -19.95 -6.97 6.82
C THR A 70 -19.41 -5.69 6.20
N GLY A 71 -19.63 -5.50 4.89
CA GLY A 71 -19.22 -4.26 4.22
C GLY A 71 -19.82 -2.99 4.84
N SER A 72 -21.03 -3.08 5.41
CA SER A 72 -21.66 -1.96 6.12
C SER A 72 -20.98 -1.63 7.45
N ALA A 73 -20.44 -2.63 8.16
CA ALA A 73 -19.66 -2.41 9.36
C ALA A 73 -18.31 -1.74 9.02
N VAL A 74 -17.63 -2.20 7.96
CA VAL A 74 -16.38 -1.59 7.47
C VAL A 74 -16.58 -0.11 7.15
N LYS A 75 -17.63 0.23 6.38
CA LYS A 75 -17.93 1.62 6.00
C LYS A 75 -18.15 2.52 7.23
N LYS A 76 -18.93 2.06 8.21
CA LYS A 76 -19.18 2.82 9.45
C LYS A 76 -17.89 3.07 10.25
N THR A 77 -17.04 2.06 10.39
CA THR A 77 -15.75 2.20 11.08
C THR A 77 -14.84 3.19 10.35
N SER A 78 -14.83 3.15 9.01
CA SER A 78 -14.05 4.07 8.20
C SER A 78 -14.55 5.52 8.30
N GLU A 79 -15.87 5.75 8.30
CA GLU A 79 -16.46 7.10 8.45
C GLU A 79 -16.24 7.70 9.84
N GLY A 80 -16.15 6.86 10.87
CA GLY A 80 -15.81 7.30 12.24
C GLY A 80 -14.34 7.70 12.42
N SER A 81 -13.48 7.39 11.44
CA SER A 81 -12.05 7.71 11.48
C SER A 81 -11.80 9.13 10.94
N ILE A 82 -11.04 9.93 11.69
CA ILE A 82 -10.79 11.33 11.36
C ILE A 82 -10.07 11.43 9.99
N GLY A 83 -10.62 12.24 9.09
CA GLY A 83 -10.01 12.53 7.78
C GLY A 83 -10.32 11.51 6.68
N ASN A 84 -11.08 10.46 6.98
CA ASN A 84 -11.49 9.46 5.99
C ASN A 84 -12.87 9.80 5.41
N GLN A 85 -12.99 9.74 4.08
CA GLN A 85 -14.27 9.81 3.38
C GLN A 85 -14.51 8.46 2.70
N CYS A 86 -15.56 7.74 3.14
CA CYS A 86 -15.96 6.49 2.49
C CYS A 86 -16.99 6.78 1.39
N CYS A 87 -16.70 6.37 0.16
CA CYS A 87 -17.67 6.37 -0.94
C CYS A 87 -18.74 5.28 -0.75
#